data_AF-A0A915NZW6-F1
#
_entry.id   AF-A0A915NZW6-F1
#
_cell.length_a   1.000
_cell.length_b   1.000
_cell.length_c   1.000
_cell.angle_alpha   90.00
_cell.angle_beta   90.00
_cell.angle_gamma   90.00
#
_symmetry.space_group_name_H-M   'P 1'
#
loop_
_entity.id
_entity.type
_entity.pdbx_description
1 polymer ?
#
loop_
_entity_poly.entity_id
_entity_poly.type
_entity_poly.pdbx_seq_one_letter_code
_entity_poly.pdbx_strand_id
1 'polypeptide(L)'
;MVTSTENPSEEEEIFSNTFKSQQQKQNQKRIGIIGFGRLGQFLKIELSKSPEFLLQKIWNRTEDSNEGVLPLSELNEENLKDIDLIIEIGSVTALAVEKTYNEIKAATRRQEDNHSVFIPSGALWGSRDIQKMADFGVLKTLSITTMLHPNALQLAELCSDSSSELKVLHSFCEECKKTNSPKVLYDGKHSPTTLSYGAK
;
A
#
# COMPACT_ATOMS: atom_id res chain seq x y z
N MET A 1 -57.25 11.66 -28.78
CA MET A 1 -57.13 10.44 -27.95
C MET A 1 -55.89 9.69 -28.42
N VAL A 2 -54.75 9.92 -27.78
CA VAL A 2 -53.55 9.09 -27.97
C VAL A 2 -53.36 8.40 -26.63
N THR A 3 -53.75 7.14 -26.57
CA THR A 3 -53.50 6.28 -25.41
C THR A 3 -52.09 5.73 -25.56
N SER A 4 -51.16 6.25 -24.77
CA SER A 4 -49.82 5.68 -24.62
C SER A 4 -49.98 4.33 -23.92
N THR A 5 -49.73 3.25 -24.63
CA THR A 5 -49.59 1.92 -24.04
C THR A 5 -48.19 1.82 -23.44
N GLU A 6 -48.06 2.18 -22.17
CA GLU A 6 -46.87 1.87 -21.38
C GLU A 6 -46.80 0.35 -21.23
N ASN A 7 -45.71 -0.22 -21.71
CA ASN A 7 -45.50 -1.66 -21.84
C ASN A 7 -45.05 -2.19 -20.47
N PRO A 8 -45.84 -3.03 -19.77
CA PRO A 8 -45.55 -3.41 -18.39
C PRO A 8 -44.19 -4.13 -18.21
N SER A 9 -43.64 -4.69 -19.29
CA SER A 9 -42.32 -5.32 -19.30
C SER A 9 -41.16 -4.34 -19.10
N GLU A 10 -41.29 -3.09 -19.55
CA GLU A 10 -40.21 -2.09 -19.46
C GLU A 10 -40.09 -1.52 -18.04
N GLU A 11 -41.22 -1.31 -17.34
CA GLU A 11 -41.23 -0.84 -15.95
C GLU A 11 -40.71 -1.90 -14.98
N GLU A 12 -41.07 -3.18 -15.19
CA GLU A 12 -40.54 -4.30 -14.39
C GLU A 12 -39.03 -4.50 -14.60
N GLU A 13 -38.53 -4.30 -15.82
CA GLU A 13 -37.11 -4.41 -16.14
C GLU A 13 -36.29 -3.25 -15.54
N ILE A 14 -36.80 -2.02 -15.60
CA ILE A 14 -36.20 -0.83 -14.95
C ILE A 14 -36.19 -1.01 -13.43
N PHE A 15 -37.29 -1.48 -12.83
CA PHE A 15 -37.37 -1.72 -11.39
C PHE A 15 -36.40 -2.82 -10.95
N SER A 16 -36.34 -3.94 -11.67
CA SER A 16 -35.41 -5.06 -11.40
C SER A 16 -33.94 -4.63 -11.53
N ASN A 17 -33.59 -3.85 -12.55
CA ASN A 17 -32.23 -3.33 -12.74
C ASN A 17 -31.87 -2.27 -11.69
N THR A 18 -32.83 -1.45 -11.27
CA THR A 18 -32.66 -0.48 -10.16
C THR A 18 -32.48 -1.22 -8.83
N PHE A 19 -33.24 -2.28 -8.58
CA PHE A 19 -33.13 -3.08 -7.36
C PHE A 19 -31.81 -3.86 -7.31
N LYS A 20 -31.38 -4.45 -8.43
CA LYS A 20 -30.08 -5.13 -8.55
C LYS A 20 -28.90 -4.17 -8.40
N SER A 21 -28.98 -2.97 -8.97
CA SER A 21 -27.92 -1.95 -8.82
C SER A 21 -27.86 -1.38 -7.40
N GLN A 22 -29.01 -1.26 -6.70
CA GLN A 22 -29.03 -0.90 -5.28
C GLN A 22 -28.54 -2.03 -4.36
N GLN A 23 -28.88 -3.29 -4.63
CA GLN A 23 -28.31 -4.44 -3.91
C GLN A 23 -26.80 -4.60 -4.17
N GLN A 24 -26.33 -4.38 -5.40
CA GLN A 24 -24.89 -4.38 -5.72
C GLN A 24 -24.16 -3.28 -4.98
N LYS A 25 -24.72 -2.06 -4.89
CA LYS A 25 -24.14 -0.99 -4.07
C LYS A 25 -24.05 -1.33 -2.58
N GLN A 26 -24.99 -2.11 -2.04
CA GLN A 26 -24.94 -2.54 -0.64
C GLN A 26 -23.88 -3.62 -0.36
N ASN A 27 -23.31 -4.27 -1.38
CA ASN A 27 -22.39 -5.41 -1.21
C ASN A 27 -20.98 -5.13 -1.72
N GLN A 28 -20.66 -3.88 -2.07
CA GLN A 28 -19.31 -3.52 -2.51
C GLN A 28 -18.34 -3.55 -1.33
N LYS A 29 -17.19 -4.19 -1.52
CA LYS A 29 -16.09 -4.12 -0.57
C LYS A 29 -15.47 -2.73 -0.62
N ARG A 30 -15.46 -2.04 0.50
CA ARG A 30 -14.88 -0.70 0.66
C ARG A 30 -13.38 -0.82 0.81
N ILE A 31 -12.65 -0.21 -0.12
CA ILE A 31 -11.20 -0.33 -0.27
C ILE A 31 -10.51 0.95 0.18
N GLY A 32 -9.46 0.81 0.98
CA GLY A 32 -8.49 1.85 1.30
C GLY A 32 -7.16 1.56 0.63
N ILE A 33 -6.50 2.56 0.05
CA ILE A 33 -5.15 2.40 -0.53
C ILE A 33 -4.14 3.19 0.29
N ILE A 34 -3.03 2.56 0.67
CA ILE A 34 -1.85 3.24 1.24
C ILE A 34 -0.73 3.18 0.19
N GLY A 35 -0.29 4.34 -0.26
CA GLY A 35 0.73 4.52 -1.30
C GLY A 35 0.12 4.81 -2.67
N PHE A 36 0.23 6.05 -3.12
CA PHE A 36 -0.37 6.53 -4.38
C PHE A 36 0.66 6.88 -5.46
N GLY A 37 1.65 6.00 -5.62
CA GLY A 37 2.57 6.03 -6.78
C GLY A 37 1.93 5.42 -8.03
N ARG A 38 2.75 5.03 -9.02
CA ARG A 38 2.26 4.41 -10.28
C ARG A 38 1.36 3.19 -10.04
N LEU A 39 1.73 2.32 -9.09
CA LEU A 39 0.93 1.13 -8.77
C LEU A 39 -0.40 1.50 -8.10
N GLY A 40 -0.44 2.55 -7.28
CA GLY A 40 -1.69 3.02 -6.66
C GLY A 40 -2.63 3.70 -7.63
N GLN A 41 -2.08 4.47 -8.56
CA GLN A 41 -2.83 5.03 -9.68
C GLN A 41 -3.39 3.93 -10.58
N PHE A 42 -2.57 2.92 -10.91
CA PHE A 42 -3.02 1.75 -11.66
C PHE A 42 -4.13 1.00 -10.91
N LEU A 43 -3.95 0.75 -9.61
CA LEU A 43 -4.95 0.04 -8.81
C LEU A 43 -6.26 0.83 -8.70
N LYS A 44 -6.23 2.16 -8.54
CA LYS A 44 -7.44 3.01 -8.60
C LYS A 44 -8.22 2.79 -9.90
N ILE A 45 -7.52 2.69 -11.02
CA ILE A 45 -8.12 2.43 -12.34
C ILE A 45 -8.66 1.00 -12.44
N GLU A 46 -7.94 -0.01 -11.96
CA GLU A 46 -8.43 -1.40 -12.04
C GLU A 46 -9.60 -1.67 -11.09
N LEU A 47 -9.59 -1.10 -9.88
CA LEU A 47 -10.70 -1.22 -8.93
C LEU A 47 -11.99 -0.62 -9.47
N SER A 48 -11.92 0.49 -10.22
CA SER A 48 -13.12 1.13 -10.79
C SER A 48 -13.78 0.33 -11.92
N LYS A 49 -13.07 -0.64 -12.51
CA LYS A 49 -13.63 -1.54 -13.52
C LYS A 49 -14.48 -2.66 -12.92
N SER A 50 -14.31 -2.94 -11.63
CA SER A 50 -15.07 -3.99 -10.94
C SER A 50 -16.21 -3.37 -10.14
N PRO A 51 -17.47 -3.82 -10.33
CA PRO A 51 -18.58 -3.37 -9.51
C PRO A 51 -18.51 -3.91 -8.07
N GLU A 52 -17.61 -4.86 -7.78
CA GLU A 52 -17.47 -5.46 -6.44
C GLU A 52 -16.70 -4.57 -5.46
N PHE A 53 -15.96 -3.57 -5.96
CA PHE A 53 -15.08 -2.73 -5.14
C PHE A 53 -15.53 -1.28 -5.15
N LEU A 54 -15.49 -0.65 -3.99
CA LEU A 54 -15.70 0.77 -3.80
C LEU A 54 -14.44 1.37 -3.20
N LEU A 55 -13.68 2.15 -3.98
CA LEU A 55 -12.53 2.88 -3.45
C LEU A 55 -13.02 4.03 -2.56
N GLN A 56 -12.75 3.93 -1.26
CA GLN A 56 -13.26 4.85 -0.24
C GLN A 56 -12.26 5.98 0.02
N LYS A 57 -11.00 5.64 0.28
CA LYS A 57 -9.94 6.60 0.67
C LYS A 57 -8.57 6.16 0.16
N ILE A 58 -7.70 7.13 -0.06
CA ILE A 58 -6.31 6.92 -0.48
C ILE A 58 -5.42 7.74 0.45
N TRP A 59 -4.34 7.13 0.94
CA TRP A 59 -3.31 7.81 1.73
C TRP A 59 -1.97 7.76 1.04
N ASN A 60 -1.22 8.84 1.13
CA ASN A 60 0.16 8.92 0.64
C ASN A 60 1.01 9.81 1.53
N ARG A 61 2.34 9.72 1.41
CA ARG A 61 3.26 10.60 2.15
C ARG A 61 3.02 12.07 1.82
N THR A 62 2.75 12.36 0.55
CA THR A 62 2.42 13.69 0.05
C THR A 62 0.95 13.67 -0.35
N GLU A 63 0.17 14.59 0.19
CA GLU A 63 -1.24 14.77 -0.16
C GLU A 63 -1.40 15.23 -1.62
N ASP A 64 -2.58 14.94 -2.18
CA ASP A 64 -3.01 15.45 -3.47
C ASP A 64 -4.52 15.63 -3.46
N SER A 65 -4.96 16.83 -3.12
CA SER A 65 -6.38 17.17 -3.01
C SER A 65 -7.13 17.04 -4.33
N ASN A 66 -6.46 17.15 -5.48
CA ASN A 66 -7.10 17.01 -6.79
C ASN A 66 -7.50 15.57 -7.07
N GLU A 67 -6.71 14.62 -6.56
CA GLU A 67 -6.93 13.19 -6.72
C GLU A 67 -7.66 12.54 -5.52
N GLY A 68 -7.98 13.33 -4.50
CA GLY A 68 -8.61 12.88 -3.25
C GLY A 68 -7.65 12.07 -2.36
N VAL A 69 -6.35 12.38 -2.42
CA VAL A 69 -5.30 11.68 -1.69
C VAL A 69 -5.01 12.39 -0.39
N LEU A 70 -5.26 11.69 0.72
CA LEU A 70 -5.05 12.17 2.08
C LEU A 70 -3.57 12.02 2.49
N PRO A 71 -3.04 12.89 3.36
CA PRO A 71 -1.71 12.72 3.90
C PRO A 71 -1.67 11.52 4.88
N LEU A 72 -0.53 10.82 4.93
CA LEU A 72 -0.34 9.66 5.82
C LEU A 72 -0.51 10.01 7.30
N SER A 73 -0.34 11.28 7.68
CA SER A 73 -0.60 11.78 9.04
C SER A 73 -2.06 11.63 9.49
N GLU A 74 -3.00 11.55 8.55
CA GLU A 74 -4.43 11.35 8.79
C GLU A 74 -4.85 9.87 8.79
N LEU A 75 -3.91 8.94 8.60
CA LEU A 75 -4.19 7.52 8.78
C LEU A 75 -4.35 7.23 10.28
N ASN A 76 -5.58 6.94 10.70
CA ASN A 76 -5.95 6.62 12.07
C ASN A 76 -7.16 5.66 12.10
N GLU A 77 -7.42 5.06 13.25
CA GLU A 77 -8.53 4.12 13.45
C GLU A 77 -9.91 4.65 13.00
N GLU A 78 -10.21 5.91 13.28
CA GLU A 78 -11.48 6.54 12.91
C GLU A 78 -11.65 6.65 11.39
N ASN A 79 -10.57 6.94 10.68
CA ASN A 79 -10.54 7.04 9.23
C ASN A 79 -10.52 5.68 8.52
N LEU A 80 -10.31 4.59 9.26
CA LEU A 80 -10.29 3.21 8.76
C LEU A 80 -11.58 2.43 9.05
N LYS A 81 -12.44 2.93 9.95
CA LYS A 81 -13.67 2.23 10.39
C LYS A 81 -14.63 1.85 9.26
N ASP A 82 -14.60 2.57 8.15
CA ASP A 82 -15.49 2.37 7.01
C ASP A 82 -14.83 1.58 5.86
N ILE A 83 -13.71 0.89 6.10
CA ILE A 83 -12.94 0.21 5.04
C ILE A 83 -12.81 -1.27 5.30
N ASP A 84 -13.38 -2.12 4.44
CA ASP A 84 -13.30 -3.58 4.59
C ASP A 84 -11.89 -4.13 4.29
N LEU A 85 -11.19 -3.52 3.33
CA LEU A 85 -9.87 -3.98 2.89
C LEU A 85 -8.92 -2.80 2.66
N ILE A 86 -7.81 -2.80 3.38
CA ILE A 86 -6.71 -1.87 3.22
C ILE A 86 -5.64 -2.54 2.35
N ILE A 87 -5.23 -1.89 1.26
CA ILE A 87 -4.19 -2.35 0.36
C ILE A 87 -2.97 -1.43 0.52
N GLU A 88 -1.89 -1.96 1.10
CA GLU A 88 -0.62 -1.24 1.20
C GLU A 88 0.21 -1.57 -0.04
N ILE A 89 0.39 -0.59 -0.92
CA ILE A 89 1.13 -0.72 -2.19
C ILE A 89 2.15 0.41 -2.34
N GLY A 90 2.46 1.07 -1.22
CA GLY A 90 3.56 1.99 -1.11
C GLY A 90 4.88 1.24 -0.98
N SER A 91 5.88 1.98 -0.52
CA SER A 91 7.04 1.35 0.05
C SER A 91 6.64 0.83 1.43
N VAL A 92 6.79 -0.47 1.68
CA VAL A 92 6.59 -1.12 3.00
C VAL A 92 7.34 -0.41 4.14
N THR A 93 8.28 0.49 3.83
CA THR A 93 8.84 1.47 4.77
C THR A 93 7.77 2.29 5.51
N ALA A 94 6.57 2.47 4.95
CA ALA A 94 5.46 3.12 5.65
C ALA A 94 5.08 2.36 6.92
N LEU A 95 5.17 1.01 6.91
CA LEU A 95 4.95 0.15 8.07
C LEU A 95 6.15 0.10 9.02
N ALA A 96 7.33 0.59 8.60
CA ALA A 96 8.45 0.77 9.52
C ALA A 96 8.23 1.96 10.47
N VAL A 97 7.28 2.85 10.17
CA VAL A 97 6.85 3.90 11.09
C VAL A 97 5.90 3.28 12.12
N GLU A 98 6.32 3.28 13.39
CA GLU A 98 5.59 2.65 14.50
C GLU A 98 4.15 3.15 14.61
N LYS A 99 3.91 4.46 14.46
CA LYS A 99 2.56 5.04 14.47
C LYS A 99 1.68 4.40 13.39
N THR A 100 2.13 4.41 12.13
CA THR A 100 1.40 3.85 10.99
C THR A 100 1.07 2.37 11.22
N TYR A 101 2.04 1.58 11.67
CA TYR A 101 1.84 0.16 11.99
C TYR A 101 0.79 -0.04 13.09
N ASN A 102 0.87 0.74 14.17
CA ASN A 102 -0.04 0.60 15.31
C ASN A 102 -1.48 0.99 14.95
N GLU A 103 -1.69 2.04 14.16
CA GLU A 103 -3.02 2.46 13.71
C GLU A 103 -3.68 1.39 12.81
N ILE A 104 -2.93 0.84 11.85
CA ILE A 104 -3.41 -0.26 10.99
C ILE A 104 -3.72 -1.52 11.81
N LYS A 105 -2.85 -1.82 12.78
CA LYS A 105 -3.04 -2.96 13.69
C LYS A 105 -4.24 -2.77 14.60
N ALA A 106 -4.51 -1.56 15.09
CA ALA A 106 -5.68 -1.26 15.90
C ALA A 106 -6.97 -1.44 15.10
N ALA A 107 -7.02 -0.88 13.89
CA ALA A 107 -8.17 -1.01 12.98
C ALA A 107 -8.50 -2.47 12.61
N THR A 108 -7.52 -3.37 12.58
CA THR A 108 -7.72 -4.79 12.22
C THR A 108 -7.98 -5.73 13.40
N ARG A 109 -7.89 -5.25 14.66
CA ARG A 109 -8.09 -6.10 15.85
C ARG A 109 -9.55 -6.43 16.15
N ARG A 110 -10.49 -5.60 15.71
CA ARG A 110 -11.91 -5.77 16.02
C ARG A 110 -12.49 -6.83 15.08
N GLN A 111 -12.74 -8.03 15.61
CA GLN A 111 -13.26 -9.15 14.82
C GLN A 111 -14.65 -8.90 14.23
N GLU A 112 -15.42 -7.98 14.83
CA GLU A 112 -16.77 -7.62 14.40
C GLU A 112 -16.77 -6.83 13.09
N ASP A 113 -15.66 -6.16 12.75
CA ASP A 113 -15.64 -5.16 11.67
C ASP A 113 -15.13 -5.71 10.31
N ASN A 114 -14.80 -7.01 10.22
CA ASN A 114 -14.33 -7.71 9.01
C ASN A 114 -13.23 -6.95 8.22
N HIS A 115 -12.39 -6.18 8.94
CA HIS A 115 -11.30 -5.41 8.37
C HIS A 115 -10.10 -6.31 8.05
N SER A 116 -9.55 -6.15 6.86
CA SER A 116 -8.37 -6.89 6.41
C SER A 116 -7.32 -5.97 5.83
N VAL A 117 -6.05 -6.35 5.94
CA VAL A 117 -4.92 -5.64 5.34
C VAL A 117 -4.23 -6.59 4.37
N PHE A 118 -4.06 -6.13 3.14
CA PHE A 118 -3.31 -6.82 2.11
C PHE A 118 -2.00 -6.08 1.84
N ILE A 119 -0.89 -6.80 2.04
CA ILE A 119 0.46 -6.35 1.71
C ILE A 119 0.96 -7.28 0.59
N PRO A 120 1.16 -6.78 -0.64
CA PRO A 120 1.68 -7.57 -1.73
C PRO A 120 3.14 -7.96 -1.45
N SER A 121 3.54 -9.16 -1.86
CA SER A 121 4.91 -9.65 -1.68
C SER A 121 5.95 -8.83 -2.47
N GLY A 122 5.53 -8.12 -3.52
CA GLY A 122 6.40 -7.29 -4.35
C GLY A 122 7.62 -8.07 -4.86
N ALA A 123 8.81 -7.48 -4.73
CA ALA A 123 10.07 -8.10 -5.11
C ALA A 123 10.61 -9.12 -4.08
N LEU A 124 9.97 -9.28 -2.92
CA LEU A 124 10.39 -10.21 -1.87
C LEU A 124 9.68 -11.56 -2.04
N TRP A 125 10.13 -12.33 -3.03
CA TRP A 125 9.57 -13.65 -3.39
C TRP A 125 9.62 -14.67 -2.24
N GLY A 126 10.61 -14.58 -1.34
CA GLY A 126 10.73 -15.43 -0.14
C GLY A 126 9.89 -14.98 1.07
N SER A 127 9.08 -13.93 0.94
CA SER A 127 8.28 -13.37 2.06
C SER A 127 7.38 -14.38 2.75
N ARG A 128 6.73 -15.27 1.98
CA ARG A 128 5.82 -16.27 2.54
C ARG A 128 6.52 -17.29 3.42
N ASP A 129 7.75 -17.67 3.08
CA ASP A 129 8.51 -18.63 3.89
C ASP A 129 9.09 -17.95 5.14
N ILE A 130 9.50 -16.68 5.04
CA ILE A 130 9.84 -15.85 6.20
C ILE A 130 8.66 -15.76 7.17
N GLN A 131 7.45 -15.51 6.66
CA GLN A 131 6.23 -15.45 7.47
C GLN A 131 5.97 -16.78 8.18
N LYS A 132 6.00 -17.90 7.46
CA LYS A 132 5.84 -19.24 8.08
C LYS A 132 6.88 -19.49 9.17
N MET A 133 8.14 -19.14 8.91
CA MET A 133 9.20 -19.32 9.90
C MET A 133 8.95 -18.47 11.15
N ALA A 134 8.41 -17.25 11.00
CA ALA A 134 8.01 -16.41 12.12
C ALA A 134 6.83 -17.03 12.88
N ASP A 135 5.80 -17.50 12.17
CA ASP A 135 4.59 -18.10 12.76
C ASP A 135 4.92 -19.40 13.54
N PHE A 136 5.87 -20.20 13.05
CA PHE A 136 6.37 -21.38 13.75
C PHE A 136 7.36 -21.04 14.88
N GLY A 137 7.73 -19.78 15.07
CA GLY A 137 8.70 -19.36 16.08
C GLY A 137 10.13 -19.84 15.82
N VAL A 138 10.46 -20.20 14.58
CA VAL A 138 11.79 -20.71 14.19
C VAL A 138 12.71 -19.63 13.59
N LEU A 139 12.16 -18.46 13.22
CA LEU A 139 12.92 -17.33 12.70
C LEU A 139 13.72 -16.64 13.82
N LYS A 140 15.04 -16.86 13.85
CA LYS A 140 15.95 -16.24 14.85
C LYS A 140 16.47 -14.88 14.41
N THR A 141 16.89 -14.80 13.15
CA THR A 141 17.54 -13.63 12.56
C THR A 141 17.21 -13.56 11.08
N LEU A 142 17.03 -12.35 10.54
CA LEU A 142 16.87 -12.10 9.11
C LEU A 142 17.94 -11.11 8.67
N SER A 143 18.68 -11.45 7.61
CA SER A 143 19.63 -10.56 6.95
C SER A 143 19.17 -10.34 5.52
N ILE A 144 19.00 -9.08 5.12
CA ILE A 144 18.60 -8.69 3.77
C ILE A 144 19.76 -7.94 3.14
N THR A 145 20.20 -8.39 1.97
CA THR A 145 21.22 -7.72 1.16
C THR A 145 20.58 -7.29 -0.15
N THR A 146 20.66 -5.99 -0.45
CA THR A 146 20.29 -5.45 -1.76
C THR A 146 21.54 -5.08 -2.54
N MET A 147 21.52 -5.36 -3.84
CA MET A 147 22.60 -4.97 -4.74
C MET A 147 21.98 -4.23 -5.90
N LEU A 148 22.51 -3.05 -6.19
CA LEU A 148 22.03 -2.18 -7.26
C LEU A 148 23.23 -1.61 -8.02
N HIS A 149 23.02 -1.32 -9.30
CA HIS A 149 23.99 -0.56 -10.08
C HIS A 149 24.04 0.88 -9.54
N PRO A 150 25.22 1.55 -9.46
CA PRO A 150 25.33 2.90 -8.91
C PRO A 150 24.37 3.93 -9.53
N ASN A 151 24.06 3.79 -10.83
CA ASN A 151 23.10 4.68 -11.51
C ASN A 151 21.66 4.58 -10.98
N ALA A 152 21.29 3.47 -10.34
CA ALA A 152 19.94 3.29 -9.81
C ALA A 152 19.64 4.22 -8.62
N LEU A 153 20.65 4.86 -8.03
CA LEU A 153 20.48 5.89 -7.00
C LEU A 153 20.08 7.27 -7.55
N GLN A 154 20.10 7.46 -8.88
CA GLN A 154 19.63 8.68 -9.56
C GLN A 154 20.21 10.00 -9.01
N LEU A 155 21.44 9.97 -8.48
CA LEU A 155 22.07 11.10 -7.79
C LEU A 155 22.35 12.30 -8.70
N ALA A 156 22.42 12.10 -10.02
CA ALA A 156 22.70 13.17 -10.98
C ALA A 156 21.64 14.29 -10.95
N GLU A 157 20.38 13.94 -10.64
CA GLU A 157 19.25 14.88 -10.60
C GLU A 157 19.19 15.66 -9.27
N LEU A 158 19.91 15.21 -8.24
CA LEU A 158 19.89 15.79 -6.88
C LEU A 158 21.05 16.76 -6.63
N CYS A 159 21.96 16.94 -7.59
CA CYS A 159 23.20 17.70 -7.42
C CYS A 159 23.05 19.23 -7.55
N SER A 160 21.86 19.79 -7.81
CA SER A 160 21.67 21.23 -8.02
C SER A 160 21.95 22.09 -6.77
N ASP A 161 21.78 21.55 -5.56
CA ASP A 161 21.92 22.29 -4.28
C ASP A 161 22.76 21.50 -3.24
N SER A 162 23.98 21.14 -3.61
CA SER A 162 24.71 20.03 -2.97
C SER A 162 25.17 20.26 -1.52
N SER A 163 24.61 19.50 -0.57
CA SER A 163 25.22 19.19 0.74
C SER A 163 26.55 18.42 0.60
N SER A 164 27.37 18.42 1.64
CA SER A 164 28.68 17.73 1.64
C SER A 164 28.55 16.20 1.45
N GLU A 165 27.47 15.63 1.95
CA GLU A 165 27.18 14.21 1.99
C GLU A 165 26.79 13.65 0.61
N LEU A 166 26.00 14.41 -0.16
CA LEU A 166 25.62 14.02 -1.53
C LEU A 166 26.84 13.98 -2.46
N LYS A 167 27.81 14.89 -2.27
CA LYS A 167 29.06 14.88 -3.03
C LYS A 167 29.91 13.64 -2.73
N VAL A 168 30.00 13.26 -1.45
CA VAL A 168 30.71 12.04 -1.03
C VAL A 168 30.04 10.80 -1.65
N LEU A 169 28.72 10.71 -1.57
CA LEU A 169 27.97 9.58 -2.14
C LEU A 169 28.09 9.50 -3.66
N HIS A 170 28.06 10.63 -4.36
CA HIS A 170 28.28 10.69 -5.80
C HIS A 170 29.67 10.20 -6.17
N SER A 171 30.71 10.66 -5.46
CA SER A 171 32.10 10.22 -5.67
C SER A 171 32.24 8.70 -5.47
N PHE A 172 31.63 8.15 -4.41
CA PHE A 172 31.58 6.71 -4.16
C PHE A 172 30.94 5.95 -5.33
N CYS A 173 29.82 6.45 -5.87
CA CYS A 173 29.15 5.84 -7.01
C CYS A 173 30.00 5.86 -8.29
N GLU A 174 30.70 6.96 -8.58
CA GLU A 174 31.62 7.06 -9.71
C GLU A 174 32.80 6.09 -9.59
N GLU A 175 33.27 5.84 -8.37
CA GLU A 175 34.31 4.85 -8.12
C GLU A 175 33.78 3.42 -8.33
N CYS A 176 32.56 3.12 -7.87
CA CYS A 176 31.93 1.81 -8.07
C CYS A 176 31.79 1.45 -9.55
N LYS A 177 31.47 2.44 -10.41
CA LYS A 177 31.34 2.24 -11.87
C LYS A 177 32.64 1.80 -12.55
N LYS A 178 33.79 2.13 -11.94
CA LYS A 178 35.12 1.79 -12.49
C LYS A 178 35.58 0.38 -12.10
N THR A 179 34.83 -0.29 -11.22
CA THR A 179 35.21 -1.59 -10.66
C THR A 179 34.15 -2.63 -10.94
N ASN A 180 34.55 -3.87 -11.27
CA ASN A 180 33.63 -5.00 -11.41
C ASN A 180 33.34 -5.73 -10.08
N SER A 181 33.84 -5.20 -8.96
CA SER A 181 33.62 -5.74 -7.62
C SER A 181 32.49 -4.98 -6.90
N PRO A 182 31.55 -5.65 -6.23
CA PRO A 182 30.54 -4.98 -5.43
C PRO A 182 31.20 -4.23 -4.27
N LYS A 183 30.69 -3.02 -3.97
CA LYS A 183 31.10 -2.23 -2.81
C LYS A 183 29.93 -2.08 -1.84
N VAL A 184 30.23 -2.11 -0.55
CA VAL A 184 29.22 -1.95 0.51
C VAL A 184 28.92 -0.46 0.66
N LEU A 185 27.70 -0.07 0.29
CA LEU A 185 27.20 1.29 0.49
C LEU A 185 26.76 1.51 1.94
N TYR A 186 26.11 0.51 2.54
CA TYR A 186 25.57 0.56 3.89
C TYR A 186 25.57 -0.84 4.49
N ASP A 187 26.06 -0.94 5.72
CA ASP A 187 25.96 -2.12 6.57
C ASP A 187 25.57 -1.65 7.97
N GLY A 188 24.29 -1.83 8.29
CA GLY A 188 23.72 -1.40 9.55
C GLY A 188 22.96 -2.52 10.22
N LYS A 189 23.23 -2.73 11.51
CA LYS A 189 22.34 -3.53 12.36
C LYS A 189 21.12 -2.70 12.70
N HIS A 190 19.95 -3.08 12.20
CA HIS A 190 18.72 -2.60 12.80
C HIS A 190 18.57 -3.34 14.14
N SER A 191 18.87 -2.66 15.26
CA SER A 191 18.49 -3.18 16.57
C SER A 191 16.96 -3.32 16.56
N PRO A 192 16.41 -4.51 16.81
CA PRO A 192 14.97 -4.64 16.93
C PRO A 192 14.57 -3.86 18.18
N THR A 193 13.89 -2.73 18.01
CA THR A 193 13.06 -2.19 19.09
C THR A 193 12.13 -3.33 19.48
N THR A 194 12.23 -3.81 20.71
CA THR A 194 11.57 -5.02 21.21
C THR A 194 10.05 -4.96 20.98
N LEU A 195 9.58 -5.44 19.83
CA LEU A 195 8.19 -5.82 19.64
C LEU A 195 8.05 -7.22 20.23
N SER A 196 7.74 -7.28 21.53
CA SER A 196 7.29 -8.51 22.16
C SER A 196 5.99 -8.93 21.47
N TYR A 197 6.08 -9.85 20.51
CA TYR A 197 4.92 -10.58 20.04
C TYR A 197 4.45 -11.48 21.19
N GLY A 198 3.40 -11.03 21.88
CA GLY A 198 2.65 -11.89 22.78
C GLY A 198 1.95 -12.96 21.94
N ALA A 199 2.57 -14.14 21.86
CA ALA A 199 1.83 -15.36 21.55
C ALA A 199 0.80 -15.56 22.67
N LYS A 200 -0.48 -15.52 22.30
CA LYS A 200 -1.54 -16.18 23.07
C LYS A 200 -1.83 -17.52 22.40
#